data_AF-X1MFU8-F1
#
_entry.id   AF-X1MFU8-F1
#
_cell.length_a   1.000
_cell.length_b   1.000
_cell.length_c   1.000
_cell.angle_alpha   90.00
_cell.angle_beta   90.00
_cell.angle_gamma   90.00
#
_symmetry.space_group_name_H-M   'P 1'
#
loop_
_entity.id
_entity.type
_entity.pdbx_description
1 polymer ?
#
loop_
_entity_poly.entity_id
_entity_poly.type
_entity_poly.pdbx_seq_one_letter_code
_entity_poly.pdbx_strand_id
1 'polypeptide(L)'
;MNDKQPSIQEWRDLYDAAIEFKKIECWNWMWDTDIFGVQNPVTGEIGYCCVMGGAGEHFALAVYLGSEGLNGYLKLQSKKNYPSLEDMLNLQKLLMASFEDREYLQKEDFQLIKKFNLNFSGPNSWPLFRSYRPGCHPWHLTSEEVRYLPLCLWQAIDVSLRFKDDSEMLIPPTENHYLVRVPKKDKTGLSWRDVWIEPLPLKKAEII
;
A
#
# COMPACT_ATOMS: atom_id res chain seq x y z
N MET A 1 21.91 -4.88 -7.20
CA MET A 1 21.35 -3.54 -7.49
C MET A 1 22.06 -2.55 -6.61
N ASN A 2 22.50 -1.41 -7.15
CA ASN A 2 23.07 -0.32 -6.33
C ASN A 2 21.91 0.34 -5.58
N ASP A 3 21.59 -0.15 -4.38
CA ASP A 3 20.58 0.47 -3.53
C ASP A 3 21.12 1.79 -3.01
N LYS A 4 20.92 2.84 -3.81
CA LYS A 4 21.06 4.21 -3.31
C LYS A 4 20.05 4.40 -2.20
N GLN A 5 20.49 4.98 -1.08
CA GLN A 5 19.56 5.40 -0.03
C GLN A 5 18.56 6.40 -0.61
N PRO A 6 17.28 6.36 -0.18
CA PRO A 6 16.29 7.32 -0.63
C PRO A 6 16.73 8.75 -0.28
N SER A 7 16.48 9.68 -1.19
CA SER A 7 16.79 11.09 -1.00
C SER A 7 15.84 11.73 0.03
N ILE A 8 16.23 12.90 0.54
CA ILE A 8 15.41 13.70 1.46
C ILE A 8 14.07 14.07 0.83
N GLN A 9 14.06 14.40 -0.47
CA GLN A 9 12.84 14.79 -1.17
C GLN A 9 11.89 13.59 -1.32
N GLU A 10 12.40 12.42 -1.70
CA GLU A 10 11.58 11.21 -1.84
C GLU A 10 10.88 10.83 -0.52
N TRP A 11 11.60 10.95 0.61
CA TRP A 11 10.99 10.75 1.93
C TRP A 11 9.94 11.82 2.25
N ARG A 12 10.20 13.09 1.93
CA ARG A 12 9.23 14.17 2.16
C ARG A 12 7.94 13.92 1.37
N ASP A 13 8.05 13.54 0.10
CA ASP A 13 6.90 13.24 -0.75
C ASP A 13 6.04 12.09 -0.17
N LEU A 14 6.67 11.07 0.42
CA LEU A 14 5.98 9.98 1.11
C LEU A 14 5.26 10.45 2.38
N TYR A 15 5.92 11.26 3.23
CA TYR A 15 5.26 11.80 4.42
C TYR A 15 4.09 12.73 4.06
N ASP A 16 4.24 13.59 3.06
CA ASP A 16 3.19 14.50 2.61
C ASP A 16 1.97 13.71 2.11
N ALA A 17 2.18 12.68 1.28
CA ALA A 17 1.10 11.81 0.80
C ALA A 17 0.40 11.05 1.96
N ALA A 18 1.17 10.55 2.94
CA ALA A 18 0.61 9.84 4.08
C ALA A 18 -0.20 10.76 5.00
N ILE A 19 0.25 12.00 5.20
CA ILE A 19 -0.47 13.01 5.98
C ILE A 19 -1.81 13.33 5.32
N GLU A 20 -1.83 13.57 4.00
CA GLU A 20 -3.09 13.83 3.29
C GLU A 20 -4.01 12.61 3.31
N PHE A 21 -3.49 11.41 3.08
CA PHE A 21 -4.29 10.18 3.13
C PHE A 21 -4.95 10.01 4.50
N LYS A 22 -4.20 10.28 5.58
CA LYS A 22 -4.72 10.22 6.95
C LYS A 22 -5.91 11.14 7.17
N LYS A 23 -5.84 12.37 6.68
CA LYS A 23 -6.89 13.39 6.87
C LYS A 23 -8.22 13.00 6.25
N ILE A 24 -8.20 12.16 5.20
CA ILE A 24 -9.40 11.69 4.54
C ILE A 24 -10.16 10.69 5.42
N GLU A 25 -9.44 9.91 6.25
CA GLU A 25 -10.04 8.87 7.10
C GLU A 25 -10.95 7.92 6.32
N CYS A 26 -10.50 7.51 5.13
CA CYS A 26 -11.31 6.70 4.21
C CYS A 26 -11.76 5.36 4.77
N TRP A 27 -11.11 4.85 5.82
CA TRP A 27 -11.54 3.70 6.60
C TRP A 27 -12.92 3.88 7.27
N ASN A 28 -13.46 5.10 7.34
CA ASN A 28 -14.83 5.35 7.79
C ASN A 28 -15.89 4.90 6.76
N TRP A 29 -15.51 4.60 5.51
CA TRP A 29 -16.43 4.13 4.47
C TRP A 29 -15.85 3.05 3.54
N MET A 30 -14.59 2.66 3.69
CA MET A 30 -13.96 1.55 2.98
C MET A 30 -13.53 0.44 3.93
N TRP A 31 -13.55 -0.79 3.42
CA TRP A 31 -13.11 -2.00 4.08
C TRP A 31 -11.86 -2.58 3.41
N ASP A 32 -11.19 -3.49 4.11
CA ASP A 32 -10.00 -4.19 3.62
C ASP A 32 -10.30 -5.18 2.48
N THR A 33 -11.59 -5.36 2.14
CA THR A 33 -12.10 -6.09 0.97
C THR A 33 -12.26 -5.20 -0.27
N ASP A 34 -12.25 -3.87 -0.13
CA ASP A 34 -12.44 -2.93 -1.24
C ASP A 34 -11.12 -2.70 -2.00
N ILE A 35 -10.73 -3.70 -2.79
CA ILE A 35 -9.43 -3.74 -3.47
C ILE A 35 -9.45 -3.00 -4.79
N PHE A 36 -8.41 -2.20 -5.02
CA PHE A 36 -8.08 -1.62 -6.32
C PHE A 36 -6.57 -1.73 -6.58
N GLY A 37 -6.16 -1.73 -7.84
CA GLY A 37 -4.74 -1.73 -8.22
C GLY A 37 -4.21 -0.33 -8.48
N VAL A 38 -2.92 -0.14 -8.25
CA VAL A 38 -2.13 0.98 -8.76
C VAL A 38 -0.96 0.39 -9.53
N GLN A 39 -0.74 0.80 -10.77
CA GLN A 39 0.42 0.31 -11.53
C GLN A 39 1.63 1.19 -11.27
N ASN A 40 2.76 0.55 -10.93
CA ASN A 40 4.05 1.20 -10.81
C ASN A 40 4.52 1.70 -12.18
N PRO A 41 4.72 3.03 -12.38
CA PRO A 41 5.11 3.59 -13.67
C PRO A 41 6.53 3.22 -14.10
N VAL A 42 7.37 2.72 -13.19
CA VAL A 42 8.76 2.34 -13.47
C VAL A 42 8.87 0.87 -13.83
N THR A 43 8.22 -0.01 -13.07
CA THR A 43 8.36 -1.47 -13.24
C THR A 43 7.21 -2.10 -14.01
N GLY A 44 6.07 -1.43 -14.12
CA GLY A 44 4.84 -1.97 -14.67
C GLY A 44 4.11 -2.96 -13.74
N GLU A 45 4.70 -3.30 -12.58
CA GLU A 45 4.07 -4.16 -11.58
C GLU A 45 2.88 -3.45 -10.93
N ILE A 46 1.81 -4.19 -10.62
CA ILE A 46 0.63 -3.66 -9.96
C ILE A 46 0.76 -3.87 -8.45
N GLY A 47 0.57 -2.82 -7.67
CA GLY A 47 0.30 -2.90 -6.24
C GLY A 47 -1.20 -2.92 -5.99
N TYR A 48 -1.72 -4.01 -5.43
CA TYR A 48 -3.13 -4.13 -5.06
C TYR A 48 -3.32 -3.52 -3.68
N CYS A 49 -4.04 -2.42 -3.65
CA CYS A 49 -4.27 -1.58 -2.48
C CYS A 49 -5.56 -1.98 -1.78
N CYS A 50 -5.55 -2.01 -0.46
CA CYS A 50 -6.76 -1.97 0.36
C CYS A 50 -6.57 -1.03 1.57
N VAL A 51 -7.68 -0.42 1.98
CA VAL A 51 -7.75 0.47 3.13
C VAL A 51 -8.09 -0.36 4.37
N MET A 52 -7.28 -0.26 5.41
CA MET A 52 -7.51 -0.90 6.71
C MET A 52 -8.00 0.12 7.72
N GLY A 53 -8.80 -0.34 8.69
CA GLY A 53 -9.26 0.49 9.80
C GLY A 53 -10.78 0.54 9.97
N GLY A 54 -11.56 -0.08 9.08
CA GLY A 54 -13.03 -0.14 9.20
C GLY A 54 -13.54 -0.77 10.51
N ALA A 55 -12.72 -1.63 11.14
CA ALA A 55 -12.98 -2.20 12.46
C ALA A 55 -12.45 -1.37 13.64
N GLY A 56 -11.75 -0.26 13.38
CA GLY A 56 -11.23 0.66 14.41
C GLY A 56 -9.92 0.26 15.08
N GLU A 57 -9.26 -0.82 14.64
CA GLU A 57 -8.06 -1.37 15.30
C GLU A 57 -6.73 -0.99 14.65
N HIS A 58 -6.64 -1.02 13.32
CA HIS A 58 -5.39 -0.77 12.58
C HIS A 58 -5.66 0.07 11.33
N PHE A 59 -5.22 1.34 11.36
CA PHE A 59 -5.43 2.30 10.29
C PHE A 59 -4.23 2.29 9.34
N ALA A 60 -4.43 1.82 8.12
CA ALA A 60 -3.34 1.68 7.16
C ALA A 60 -3.82 1.65 5.70
N LEU A 61 -2.87 1.89 4.80
CA LEU A 61 -2.94 1.42 3.42
C LEU A 61 -1.97 0.25 3.26
N ALA A 62 -2.49 -0.92 2.87
CA ALA A 62 -1.68 -2.06 2.47
C ALA A 62 -1.62 -2.13 0.94
N VAL A 63 -0.41 -2.32 0.39
CA VAL A 63 -0.14 -2.40 -1.06
C VAL A 63 0.52 -3.74 -1.38
N TYR A 64 -0.28 -4.74 -1.73
CA TYR A 64 0.18 -6.09 -2.08
C TYR A 64 0.87 -6.10 -3.45
N LEU A 65 2.15 -6.46 -3.49
CA LEU A 65 2.99 -6.28 -4.67
C LEU A 65 2.89 -7.46 -5.65
N GLY A 66 2.40 -7.15 -6.84
CA GLY A 66 2.23 -8.09 -7.94
C GLY A 66 1.24 -9.22 -7.62
N SER A 67 1.17 -10.20 -8.51
CA SER A 67 0.28 -11.35 -8.35
C SER A 67 0.64 -12.20 -7.13
N GLU A 68 1.91 -12.22 -6.72
CA GLU A 68 2.37 -12.94 -5.53
C GLU A 68 1.78 -12.33 -4.26
N GLY A 69 1.87 -11.00 -4.11
CA GLY A 69 1.27 -10.29 -2.98
C GLY A 69 -0.25 -10.46 -2.94
N LEU A 70 -0.92 -10.31 -4.07
CA LEU A 70 -2.37 -10.51 -4.16
C LEU A 70 -2.79 -11.94 -3.77
N ASN A 71 -2.09 -12.95 -4.28
CA ASN A 71 -2.35 -14.33 -3.90
C ASN A 71 -2.10 -14.58 -2.40
N GLY A 72 -1.09 -13.94 -1.82
CA GLY A 72 -0.86 -13.95 -0.37
C GLY A 72 -2.05 -13.42 0.42
N TYR A 73 -2.57 -12.25 0.02
CA TYR A 73 -3.80 -11.67 0.57
C TYR A 73 -4.99 -12.63 0.45
N LEU A 74 -5.27 -13.15 -0.76
CA LEU A 74 -6.43 -14.02 -1.01
C LEU A 74 -6.36 -15.30 -0.17
N LYS A 75 -5.16 -15.88 -0.01
CA LYS A 75 -4.94 -17.03 0.87
C LYS A 75 -5.25 -16.71 2.32
N LEU A 76 -4.79 -15.56 2.83
CA LEU A 76 -5.08 -15.12 4.20
C LEU A 76 -6.58 -14.90 4.42
N GLN A 77 -7.27 -14.24 3.48
CA GLN A 77 -8.72 -14.02 3.54
C GLN A 77 -9.54 -15.31 3.46
N SER A 78 -9.10 -16.27 2.65
CA SER A 78 -9.82 -17.55 2.45
C SER A 78 -9.69 -18.54 3.62
N LYS A 79 -8.84 -18.26 4.61
CA LYS A 79 -8.62 -19.18 5.74
C LYS A 79 -9.85 -19.23 6.64
N LYS A 80 -10.26 -20.45 6.99
CA LYS A 80 -11.36 -20.71 7.94
C LYS A 80 -11.03 -20.32 9.38
N ASN A 81 -9.74 -20.36 9.74
CA ASN A 81 -9.23 -20.01 11.05
C ASN A 81 -8.37 -18.75 10.95
N TYR A 82 -8.19 -18.04 12.07
CA TYR A 82 -7.25 -16.92 12.13
C TYR A 82 -5.86 -17.34 11.61
N PRO A 83 -5.22 -16.53 10.74
CA PRO A 83 -3.87 -16.79 10.27
C PRO A 83 -2.89 -16.94 11.43
N SER A 84 -2.01 -17.95 11.35
CA SER A 84 -0.90 -18.07 12.29
C SER A 84 0.16 -16.99 12.06
N LEU A 85 1.06 -16.80 13.02
CA LEU A 85 2.21 -15.91 12.83
C LEU A 85 3.08 -16.35 11.64
N GLU A 86 3.24 -17.66 11.45
CA GLU A 86 3.96 -18.22 10.30
C GLU A 86 3.25 -17.88 8.97
N ASP A 87 1.93 -17.95 8.93
CA ASP A 87 1.17 -17.54 7.75
C ASP A 87 1.35 -16.06 7.44
N MET A 88 1.27 -15.20 8.47
CA MET A 88 1.46 -13.75 8.31
C MET A 88 2.87 -13.42 7.79
N LEU A 89 3.91 -14.08 8.32
CA LEU A 89 5.29 -13.89 7.88
C LEU A 89 5.54 -14.40 6.46
N ASN A 90 4.93 -15.54 6.08
CA ASN A 90 5.25 -16.21 4.81
C ASN A 90 4.37 -15.78 3.64
N LEU A 91 3.18 -15.23 3.87
CA LEU A 91 2.23 -14.89 2.80
C LEU A 91 2.22 -13.40 2.47
N GLN A 92 2.73 -12.53 3.34
CA GLN A 92 2.68 -11.09 3.11
C GLN A 92 3.85 -10.61 2.26
N LYS A 93 3.53 -10.22 1.02
CA LYS A 93 4.39 -9.43 0.14
C LYS A 93 3.71 -8.10 -0.16
N LEU A 94 3.96 -7.10 0.66
CA LEU A 94 3.28 -5.81 0.60
C LEU A 94 4.16 -4.65 1.08
N LEU A 95 3.78 -3.44 0.71
CA LEU A 95 4.18 -2.21 1.39
C LEU A 95 3.04 -1.75 2.28
N MET A 96 3.38 -1.23 3.46
CA MET A 96 2.41 -0.72 4.40
C MET A 96 2.74 0.72 4.76
N ALA A 97 1.73 1.58 4.66
CA ALA A 97 1.70 2.88 5.31
C ALA A 97 0.64 2.81 6.41
N SER A 98 1.06 2.61 7.65
CA SER A 98 0.17 2.55 8.81
C SER A 98 0.31 3.80 9.69
N PHE A 99 -0.68 3.99 10.56
CA PHE A 99 -0.68 5.07 11.52
C PHE A 99 -0.73 4.53 12.93
N GLU A 100 0.38 4.66 13.62
CA GLU A 100 0.65 3.94 14.87
C GLU A 100 0.74 4.87 16.07
N ASP A 101 0.74 4.24 17.23
CA ASP A 101 1.23 4.87 18.45
C ASP A 101 2.73 5.05 18.42
N ARG A 102 3.18 6.09 19.13
CA ARG A 102 4.60 6.48 19.20
C ARG A 102 5.52 5.33 19.62
N GLU A 103 5.04 4.42 20.45
CA GLU A 103 5.84 3.32 21.01
C GLU A 103 6.24 2.24 19.99
N TYR A 104 5.53 2.15 18.86
CA TYR A 104 5.85 1.19 17.80
C TYR A 104 6.95 1.68 16.83
N LEU A 105 7.35 2.96 16.92
CA LEU A 105 8.37 3.53 16.06
C LEU A 105 9.78 3.14 16.52
N GLN A 106 10.63 2.81 15.55
CA GLN A 106 12.05 2.57 15.76
C GLN A 106 12.84 3.89 15.67
N LYS A 107 14.10 3.85 16.11
CA LYS A 107 14.98 5.02 16.16
C LYS A 107 15.13 5.69 14.79
N GLU A 108 15.22 4.88 13.75
CA GLU A 108 15.36 5.27 12.35
C GLU A 108 14.12 6.04 11.86
N ASP A 109 12.91 5.60 12.24
CA ASP A 109 11.66 6.31 11.93
C ASP A 109 11.64 7.69 12.58
N PHE A 110 12.03 7.77 13.86
CA PHE A 110 12.10 9.05 14.58
C PHE A 110 13.10 10.01 13.95
N GLN A 111 14.22 9.51 13.43
CA GLN A 111 15.23 10.35 12.79
C GLN A 111 14.68 11.02 11.52
N LEU A 112 13.89 10.31 10.73
CA LEU A 112 13.23 10.87 9.56
C LEU A 112 12.22 11.96 9.95
N ILE A 113 11.32 11.66 10.90
CA ILE A 113 10.30 12.62 11.37
C ILE A 113 10.94 13.91 11.90
N LYS A 114 11.98 13.80 12.74
CA LYS A 114 12.72 14.95 13.26
C LYS A 114 13.41 15.75 12.17
N LYS A 115 13.97 15.07 11.16
CA LYS A 115 14.66 15.72 10.03
C LYS A 115 13.72 16.60 9.22
N PHE A 116 12.44 16.24 9.13
CA PHE A 116 11.42 17.03 8.45
C PHE A 116 10.70 18.05 9.34
N ASN A 117 11.06 18.13 10.63
CA ASN A 117 10.38 18.96 11.63
C ASN A 117 8.86 18.72 11.68
N LEU A 118 8.46 17.47 11.46
CA LEU A 118 7.06 17.04 11.53
C LEU A 118 6.69 16.73 12.98
N ASN A 119 5.46 17.06 13.37
CA ASN A 119 4.94 16.82 14.70
C ASN A 119 3.66 16.01 14.61
N PHE A 120 3.60 14.91 15.35
CA PHE A 120 2.44 14.04 15.47
C PHE A 120 2.09 13.87 16.95
N SER A 121 0.80 13.87 17.26
CA SER A 121 0.30 13.73 18.62
C SER A 121 -1.03 12.97 18.63
N GLY A 122 -1.30 12.29 19.74
CA GLY A 122 -2.47 11.44 19.90
C GLY A 122 -2.23 10.00 19.44
N PRO A 123 -3.18 9.11 19.75
CA PRO A 123 -3.09 7.72 19.37
C PRO A 123 -3.20 7.54 17.85
N ASN A 124 -2.59 6.48 17.32
CA ASN A 124 -2.62 6.13 15.90
C ASN A 124 -2.30 7.31 14.99
N SER A 125 -1.37 8.19 15.40
CA SER A 125 -1.09 9.45 14.69
C SER A 125 0.18 9.41 13.85
N TRP A 126 1.12 8.52 14.20
CA TRP A 126 2.48 8.51 13.66
C TRP A 126 2.55 7.65 12.40
N PRO A 127 2.91 8.22 11.23
CA PRO A 127 3.11 7.42 10.03
C PRO A 127 4.27 6.43 10.21
N LEU A 128 4.02 5.16 9.96
CA LEU A 128 4.99 4.08 9.95
C LEU A 128 4.99 3.42 8.57
N PHE A 129 6.18 3.24 8.00
CA PHE A 129 6.33 2.65 6.66
C PHE A 129 7.14 1.36 6.74
N ARG A 130 6.57 0.25 6.27
CA ARG A 130 7.25 -1.05 6.27
C ARG A 130 7.10 -1.80 4.95
N SER A 131 8.17 -2.47 4.54
CA SER A 131 8.18 -3.48 3.49
C SER A 131 8.07 -4.86 4.12
N TYR A 132 7.10 -5.63 3.67
CA TYR A 132 6.90 -7.02 4.04
C TYR A 132 7.39 -7.89 2.90
N ARG A 133 8.30 -8.81 3.22
CA ARG A 133 8.84 -9.79 2.29
C ARG A 133 8.58 -11.17 2.86
N PRO A 134 8.04 -12.12 2.08
CA PRO A 134 7.78 -13.48 2.54
C PRO A 134 8.98 -14.09 3.27
N GLY A 135 8.74 -14.60 4.48
CA GLY A 135 9.75 -15.25 5.32
C GLY A 135 10.69 -14.29 6.04
N CYS A 136 10.48 -12.97 5.95
CA CYS A 136 11.29 -11.95 6.62
C CYS A 136 10.45 -11.15 7.62
N HIS A 137 11.12 -10.61 8.65
CA HIS A 137 10.48 -9.60 9.49
C HIS A 137 10.24 -8.30 8.69
N PRO A 138 9.15 -7.56 8.97
CA PRO A 138 8.89 -6.28 8.32
C PRO A 138 10.06 -5.33 8.51
N TRP A 139 10.47 -4.66 7.42
CA TRP A 139 11.67 -3.83 7.41
C TRP A 139 11.46 -2.47 6.76
N HIS A 140 12.47 -1.62 6.82
CA HIS A 140 12.46 -0.30 6.20
C HIS A 140 12.37 -0.39 4.67
N LEU A 141 11.78 0.64 4.06
CA LEU A 141 11.58 0.71 2.62
C LEU A 141 12.91 0.90 1.87
N THR A 142 13.01 0.30 0.69
CA THR A 142 14.04 0.61 -0.30
C THR A 142 13.74 1.93 -1.00
N SER A 143 14.73 2.50 -1.71
CA SER A 143 14.53 3.75 -2.46
C SER A 143 13.47 3.64 -3.57
N GLU A 144 13.31 2.46 -4.17
CA GLU A 144 12.23 2.22 -5.14
C GLU A 144 10.85 2.21 -4.46
N GLU A 145 10.74 1.58 -3.29
CA GLU A 145 9.51 1.52 -2.51
C GLU A 145 9.10 2.89 -1.97
N VAL A 146 10.07 3.72 -1.53
CA VAL A 146 9.83 5.12 -1.10
C VAL A 146 9.31 5.98 -2.25
N ARG A 147 9.71 5.74 -3.50
CA ARG A 147 9.15 6.45 -4.67
C ARG A 147 7.78 5.95 -5.06
N TYR A 148 7.46 4.68 -4.78
CA TYR A 148 6.24 4.05 -5.24
C TYR A 148 5.07 4.24 -4.28
N LEU A 149 5.29 4.03 -2.98
CA LEU A 149 4.25 4.16 -1.96
C LEU A 149 3.51 5.52 -1.94
N PRO A 150 4.14 6.70 -2.16
CA PRO A 150 3.39 7.95 -2.28
C PRO A 150 2.40 7.94 -3.45
N LEU A 151 2.75 7.31 -4.58
CA LEU A 151 1.82 7.19 -5.71
C LEU A 151 0.59 6.37 -5.31
N CYS A 152 0.79 5.27 -4.58
CA CYS A 152 -0.31 4.46 -4.06
C CYS A 152 -1.19 5.24 -3.09
N LEU A 153 -0.60 6.03 -2.18
CA LEU A 153 -1.36 6.87 -1.24
C LEU A 153 -2.20 7.92 -1.97
N TRP A 154 -1.63 8.62 -2.96
CA TRP A 154 -2.39 9.60 -3.75
C TRP A 154 -3.50 8.96 -4.57
N GLN A 155 -3.25 7.79 -5.17
CA GLN A 155 -4.30 7.06 -5.88
C GLN A 155 -5.37 6.49 -4.93
N ALA A 156 -4.99 6.11 -3.70
CA ALA A 156 -5.95 5.70 -2.68
C ALA A 156 -6.84 6.86 -2.25
N ILE A 157 -6.31 8.07 -2.12
CA ILE A 157 -7.12 9.28 -1.89
C ILE A 157 -8.13 9.45 -3.03
N ASP A 158 -7.69 9.45 -4.29
CA ASP A 158 -8.57 9.61 -5.45
C ASP A 158 -9.66 8.53 -5.53
N VAL A 159 -9.28 7.26 -5.40
CA VAL A 159 -10.24 6.14 -5.44
C VAL A 159 -11.19 6.18 -4.27
N SER A 160 -10.71 6.43 -3.05
CA SER A 160 -11.57 6.45 -1.86
C SER A 160 -12.62 7.56 -1.87
N LEU A 161 -12.28 8.73 -2.41
CA LEU A 161 -13.21 9.84 -2.53
C LEU A 161 -14.29 9.54 -3.57
N ARG A 162 -13.93 8.96 -4.72
CA ARG A 162 -14.91 8.52 -5.72
C ARG A 162 -15.78 7.37 -5.21
N PHE A 163 -15.18 6.43 -4.48
CA PHE A 163 -15.88 5.29 -3.90
C PHE A 163 -16.94 5.72 -2.87
N LYS A 164 -16.68 6.81 -2.14
CA LYS A 164 -17.65 7.39 -1.22
C LYS A 164 -18.94 7.83 -1.91
N ASP A 165 -18.83 8.31 -3.14
CA ASP A 165 -19.96 8.76 -3.96
C ASP A 165 -20.57 7.62 -4.81
N ASP A 166 -19.77 6.60 -5.14
CA ASP A 166 -20.15 5.42 -5.93
C ASP A 166 -19.46 4.16 -5.39
N SER A 167 -20.11 3.46 -4.44
CA SER A 167 -19.57 2.24 -3.84
C SER A 167 -19.53 1.05 -4.80
N GLU A 168 -20.22 1.13 -5.95
CA GLU A 168 -20.24 0.07 -6.95
C GLU A 168 -19.05 0.15 -7.92
N MET A 169 -18.26 1.23 -7.89
CA MET A 169 -17.14 1.44 -8.83
C MET A 169 -16.04 0.36 -8.76
N LEU A 170 -15.96 -0.39 -7.64
CA LEU A 170 -15.03 -1.50 -7.45
C LEU A 170 -15.65 -2.88 -7.72
N ILE A 171 -16.92 -2.95 -8.10
CA ILE A 171 -17.56 -4.20 -8.53
C ILE A 171 -17.06 -4.56 -9.94
N PRO A 172 -16.36 -5.69 -10.10
CA PRO A 172 -15.75 -6.02 -11.39
C PRO A 172 -16.80 -6.50 -12.40
N PRO A 173 -16.59 -6.23 -13.70
CA PRO A 173 -17.48 -6.73 -14.76
C PRO A 173 -17.40 -8.26 -14.94
N THR A 174 -16.30 -8.87 -14.50
CA THR A 174 -16.00 -10.30 -14.58
C THR A 174 -15.21 -10.73 -13.36
N GLU A 175 -15.33 -11.99 -12.95
CA GLU A 175 -14.54 -12.53 -11.84
C GLU A 175 -13.03 -12.33 -12.07
N ASN A 176 -12.27 -12.27 -10.97
CA ASN A 176 -10.81 -12.13 -10.97
C ASN A 176 -10.27 -10.88 -11.70
N HIS A 177 -11.08 -9.83 -11.83
CA HIS A 177 -10.64 -8.53 -12.33
C HIS A 177 -10.63 -7.49 -11.23
N TYR A 178 -9.68 -6.56 -11.30
CA TYR A 178 -9.54 -5.46 -10.35
C TYR A 178 -9.51 -4.14 -11.11
N LEU A 179 -10.11 -3.10 -10.54
CA LEU A 179 -10.00 -1.75 -11.06
C LEU A 179 -8.57 -1.26 -10.82
N VAL A 180 -7.81 -0.97 -11.87
CA VAL A 180 -6.41 -0.55 -11.76
C VAL A 180 -6.22 0.88 -12.26
N ARG A 181 -5.60 1.72 -11.43
CA ARG A 181 -5.06 3.03 -11.80
C ARG A 181 -3.79 2.82 -12.61
N VAL A 182 -3.90 3.01 -13.93
CA VAL A 182 -2.81 2.85 -14.89
C VAL A 182 -2.23 4.21 -15.24
N PRO A 183 -0.92 4.43 -15.04
CA PRO A 183 -0.29 5.69 -15.40
C PRO A 183 -0.19 5.86 -16.91
N LYS A 184 -0.41 7.09 -17.38
CA LYS A 184 -0.18 7.54 -18.74
C LYS A 184 0.80 8.71 -18.69
N LYS A 185 1.92 8.56 -19.38
CA LYS A 185 2.85 9.67 -19.55
C LYS A 185 2.30 10.62 -20.61
N ASP A 186 1.99 11.85 -20.22
CA ASP A 186 1.58 12.91 -21.13
C ASP A 186 2.66 14.01 -21.21
N LYS A 187 2.37 15.07 -21.97
CA LYS A 187 3.31 16.18 -22.17
C LYS A 187 3.52 17.03 -20.91
N THR A 188 2.60 16.96 -19.95
CA THR A 188 2.53 17.79 -18.74
C THR A 188 2.92 17.04 -17.47
N GLY A 189 2.98 15.70 -17.50
CA GLY A 189 3.32 14.86 -16.36
C GLY A 189 2.75 13.46 -16.47
N LEU A 190 2.43 12.89 -15.30
CA LEU A 190 1.80 11.59 -15.16
C LEU A 190 0.30 11.80 -14.93
N SER A 191 -0.53 11.36 -15.87
CA SER A 191 -1.98 11.21 -15.68
C SER A 191 -2.33 9.75 -15.39
N TRP A 192 -3.55 9.50 -14.90
CA TRP A 192 -4.02 8.15 -14.53
C TRP A 192 -5.35 7.85 -15.21
N ARG A 193 -5.57 6.57 -15.52
CA ARG A 193 -6.85 6.08 -16.05
C ARG A 193 -7.25 4.78 -15.36
N ASP A 194 -8.54 4.52 -15.33
CA ASP A 194 -9.11 3.25 -14.85
C ASP A 194 -9.06 2.19 -15.95
N VAL A 195 -8.61 0.99 -15.59
CA VAL A 195 -8.62 -0.20 -16.44
C VAL A 195 -8.95 -1.42 -15.58
N TRP A 196 -9.89 -2.24 -16.02
CA TRP A 196 -10.11 -3.57 -15.42
C TRP A 196 -9.02 -4.51 -15.91
N ILE A 197 -8.24 -5.07 -14.97
CA ILE A 197 -7.11 -5.95 -15.29
C ILE A 197 -7.24 -7.27 -14.53
N GLU A 198 -7.06 -8.37 -15.25
CA GLU A 198 -6.82 -9.68 -14.65
C GLU A 198 -5.36 -9.77 -14.17
N PRO A 199 -5.10 -10.22 -12.93
CA PRO A 199 -3.74 -10.41 -12.43
C PRO A 199 -2.94 -11.37 -13.30
N LEU A 200 -1.64 -11.07 -13.49
CA LEU A 200 -0.75 -12.01 -14.18
C LEU A 200 -0.72 -13.36 -13.45
N PRO A 201 -0.56 -14.50 -14.15
CA PRO A 201 -0.42 -15.78 -13.49
C PRO A 201 0.82 -15.79 -12.61
N LEU A 202 0.75 -16.53 -11.49
CA LEU A 202 1.93 -16.74 -10.65
C LEU A 202 3.02 -17.44 -11.48
N LYS A 203 4.21 -16.83 -11.53
CA LYS A 203 5.38 -17.52 -12.06
C LYS A 203 5.63 -18.74 -11.17
N LYS A 204 5.53 -19.95 -11.71
CA LYS A 204 5.97 -21.15 -11.00
C LYS A 204 7.45 -20.94 -10.68
N ALA A 205 7.84 -21.10 -9.42
CA ALA A 205 9.25 -21.16 -9.07
C ALA A 205 9.84 -22.33 -9.86
N GLU A 206 10.79 -22.04 -10.75
CA GLU A 206 11.67 -23.07 -11.29
C GLU A 206 12.45 -23.62 -10.10
N ILE A 207 12.12 -24.85 -9.71
CA ILE A 207 12.92 -25.59 -8.75
C ILE A 207 14.20 -25.95 -9.50
N ILE A 208 15.28 -25.23 -9.21
CA ILE A 208 16.64 -25.58 -9.64
C ILE A 208 17.21 -26.57 -8.62
#